data_AF-A0A374A614-F1
#
_entry.id   AF-A0A374A614-F1
#
_cell.length_a   1.000
_cell.length_b   1.000
_cell.length_c   1.000
_cell.angle_alpha   90.00
_cell.angle_beta   90.00
_cell.angle_gamma   90.00
#
_symmetry.space_group_name_H-M   'P 1'
#
loop_
_entity.id
_entity.type
_entity.pdbx_description
1 polymer ?
#
loop_
_entity_poly.entity_id
_entity_poly.type
_entity_poly.pdbx_seq_one_letter_code
_entity_poly.pdbx_strand_id
1 'polypeptide(L)'
;MTETLLMLYAMFAAAGTFALLSLLGAAELHARRRRCRDAALRAKYLRIVMLYLLAGEGPAPRFPMIRRAGARLLLVETVAGLAGVTYGLDAAPLRRIVAEYGLDAWLLRRTARSRGYRRARCLLLLSRLPVGAAAADCAARYAASRNRYVRFQSLMVRLAADPSTALRLMAEYPEPFSACEVGEIMAVLRRGMLPIAYEPLIGSPSRNLRIVGLNIVRQFGIEEAERLLLRIVSGDEDPELVREALYTLCALRRPLTRRAVSGRLSAMPPAERKALLRYVVAEGYSPGPLRRLLDERERPYYESLVQTYKRSLA
;
A
#
# COMPACT_ATOMS: atom_id res chain seq x y z
N MET A 1 -56.06 -34.30 11.08
CA MET A 1 -55.91 -33.33 9.96
C MET A 1 -54.77 -32.33 10.20
N THR A 2 -54.62 -31.79 11.41
CA THR A 2 -53.54 -30.85 11.75
C THR A 2 -52.15 -31.49 11.80
N GLU A 3 -52.03 -32.70 12.34
CA GLU A 3 -50.75 -33.43 12.42
C GLU A 3 -50.19 -33.83 11.05
N THR A 4 -51.04 -34.26 10.13
CA THR A 4 -50.64 -34.63 8.77
C THR A 4 -50.14 -33.42 7.96
N LEU A 5 -50.75 -32.23 8.17
CA LEU A 5 -50.29 -30.98 7.56
C LEU A 5 -48.95 -30.52 8.14
N LEU A 6 -48.74 -30.66 9.46
CA LEU A 6 -47.46 -30.37 10.12
C LEU A 6 -46.34 -31.31 9.63
N MET A 7 -46.62 -32.61 9.48
CA MET A 7 -45.67 -33.57 8.91
C MET A 7 -45.30 -33.22 7.46
N LEU A 8 -46.28 -32.88 6.62
CA LEU A 8 -46.02 -32.48 5.23
C LEU A 8 -45.18 -31.20 5.18
N TYR A 9 -45.51 -30.18 6.00
CA TYR A 9 -44.73 -28.96 6.07
C TYR A 9 -43.29 -29.21 6.52
N ALA A 10 -43.08 -30.00 7.58
CA ALA A 10 -41.75 -30.37 8.07
C ALA A 10 -40.95 -31.13 7.00
N MET A 11 -41.59 -32.04 6.25
CA MET A 11 -40.96 -32.77 5.16
C MET A 11 -40.55 -31.85 4.00
N PHE A 12 -41.42 -30.92 3.57
CA PHE A 12 -41.09 -29.94 2.54
C PHE A 12 -39.98 -28.98 2.98
N ALA A 13 -40.01 -28.52 4.24
CA ALA A 13 -38.95 -27.69 4.81
C ALA A 13 -37.61 -28.44 4.89
N ALA A 14 -37.61 -29.71 5.31
CA ALA A 14 -36.43 -30.55 5.34
C ALA A 14 -35.88 -30.83 3.93
N ALA A 15 -36.74 -31.10 2.95
CA ALA A 15 -36.34 -31.28 1.56
C ALA A 15 -35.76 -29.99 0.96
N GLY A 16 -36.38 -28.85 1.24
CA GLY A 16 -35.90 -27.53 0.80
C GLY A 16 -34.54 -27.16 1.39
N THR A 17 -34.33 -27.40 2.69
CA THR A 17 -33.03 -27.17 3.34
C THR A 17 -31.95 -28.11 2.80
N PHE A 18 -32.27 -29.39 2.61
CA PHE A 18 -31.35 -30.36 2.01
C PHE A 18 -30.93 -29.97 0.58
N ALA A 19 -31.88 -29.51 -0.24
CA ALA A 19 -31.61 -29.04 -1.60
C ALA A 19 -30.69 -27.80 -1.59
N LEU A 20 -30.96 -26.82 -0.73
CA LEU A 20 -30.13 -25.62 -0.60
C LEU A 20 -28.71 -25.94 -0.13
N LEU A 21 -28.56 -26.82 0.88
CA LEU A 21 -27.25 -27.26 1.37
C LEU A 21 -26.48 -28.02 0.30
N SER A 22 -27.16 -28.87 -0.47
CA SER A 22 -26.56 -29.60 -1.60
C SER A 22 -26.07 -28.65 -2.71
N LEU A 23 -26.87 -27.64 -3.05
CA LEU A 23 -26.48 -26.61 -4.03
C LEU A 23 -25.30 -25.77 -3.55
N LEU A 24 -25.29 -25.36 -2.28
CA LEU A 24 -24.17 -24.65 -1.67
C LEU A 24 -22.90 -25.52 -1.66
N GLY A 25 -23.03 -26.80 -1.29
CA GLY A 25 -21.93 -27.76 -1.32
C GLY A 25 -21.36 -27.96 -2.73
N ALA A 26 -22.22 -28.09 -3.74
CA ALA A 26 -21.81 -28.21 -5.14
C ALA A 26 -21.13 -26.92 -5.65
N ALA A 27 -21.67 -25.76 -5.31
CA ALA A 27 -21.09 -24.46 -5.67
C ALA A 27 -19.71 -24.27 -5.04
N GLU A 28 -19.54 -24.63 -3.76
CA GLU A 28 -18.27 -24.52 -3.06
C GLU A 28 -17.24 -25.53 -3.59
N LEU A 29 -17.66 -26.76 -3.90
CA LEU A 29 -16.79 -27.75 -4.53
C LEU A 29 -16.32 -27.27 -5.92
N HIS A 30 -17.21 -26.68 -6.71
CA HIS A 30 -16.85 -26.10 -8.01
C HIS A 30 -15.92 -24.90 -7.86
N ALA A 31 -16.19 -24.02 -6.90
CA ALA A 31 -15.32 -22.89 -6.59
C ALA A 31 -13.94 -23.36 -6.15
N ARG A 32 -13.86 -24.37 -5.27
CA ARG A 32 -12.61 -25.00 -4.83
C ARG A 32 -11.84 -25.61 -5.99
N ARG A 33 -12.50 -26.39 -6.85
CA ARG A 33 -11.88 -26.97 -8.06
C ARG A 33 -11.34 -25.88 -8.99
N ARG A 34 -12.09 -24.79 -9.18
CA ARG A 34 -11.61 -23.63 -9.96
C ARG A 34 -10.38 -22.99 -9.30
N ARG A 35 -10.42 -22.72 -8.00
CA ARG A 35 -9.28 -22.16 -7.25
C ARG A 35 -8.03 -23.04 -7.35
N CYS A 36 -8.17 -24.37 -7.21
CA CYS A 36 -7.06 -25.31 -7.38
C CYS A 36 -6.47 -25.26 -8.80
N ARG A 37 -7.31 -25.27 -9.84
CA ARG A 37 -6.85 -25.17 -11.23
C ARG A 37 -6.16 -23.84 -11.52
N ASP A 38 -6.71 -22.75 -10.99
CA ASP A 38 -6.16 -21.40 -11.19
C ASP A 38 -4.84 -21.22 -10.43
N ALA A 39 -4.71 -21.80 -9.24
CA ALA A 39 -3.45 -21.85 -8.49
C ALA A 39 -2.38 -22.64 -9.24
N ALA A 40 -2.73 -23.82 -9.78
CA ALA A 40 -1.82 -24.61 -10.60
C ALA A 40 -1.38 -23.86 -11.88
N LEU A 41 -2.32 -23.16 -12.54
CA LEU A 41 -2.00 -22.36 -13.72
C LEU A 41 -1.13 -21.14 -13.36
N ARG A 42 -1.41 -20.47 -12.24
CA ARG A 42 -0.59 -19.35 -11.72
C ARG A 42 0.84 -19.79 -11.43
N ALA A 43 1.03 -20.96 -10.81
CA ALA A 43 2.36 -21.52 -10.56
C ALA A 43 3.10 -21.80 -11.88
N LYS A 44 2.41 -22.33 -12.90
CA LYS A 44 2.99 -22.52 -14.24
C LYS A 44 3.39 -21.19 -14.88
N TYR A 45 2.53 -20.18 -14.84
CA TYR A 45 2.84 -18.86 -15.40
C TYR A 45 4.02 -18.21 -14.70
N LEU A 46 4.07 -18.27 -13.37
CA LEU A 46 5.19 -17.77 -12.58
C LEU A 46 6.50 -18.44 -13.01
N ARG A 47 6.51 -19.78 -13.12
CA ARG A 47 7.69 -20.53 -13.58
C ARG A 47 8.13 -20.12 -14.98
N ILE A 48 7.20 -19.95 -15.91
CA ILE A 48 7.50 -19.51 -17.28
C ILE A 48 8.11 -18.11 -17.27
N VAL A 49 7.53 -17.15 -16.54
CA VAL A 49 8.06 -15.78 -16.50
C VAL A 49 9.43 -15.74 -15.82
N MET A 50 9.63 -16.48 -14.74
CA MET A 50 10.94 -16.57 -14.07
C MET A 50 12.03 -17.14 -14.99
N LEU A 51 11.74 -18.23 -15.71
CA LEU A 51 12.69 -18.79 -16.68
C LEU A 51 13.00 -17.80 -17.81
N TYR A 52 11.99 -17.05 -18.26
CA TYR A 52 12.19 -16.03 -19.28
C TYR A 52 13.05 -14.85 -18.78
N LEU A 53 12.85 -14.42 -17.53
CA LEU A 53 13.67 -13.39 -16.90
C LEU A 53 15.12 -13.84 -16.73
N LEU A 54 15.36 -15.12 -16.44
CA LEU A 54 16.71 -15.69 -16.34
C LEU A 54 17.41 -15.82 -17.70
N ALA A 55 16.66 -16.10 -18.77
CA ALA A 55 17.21 -16.23 -20.10
C ALA A 55 17.64 -14.87 -20.69
N GLY A 56 17.06 -13.75 -20.23
CA GLY A 56 17.43 -12.37 -20.61
C GLY A 56 16.97 -11.94 -22.01
N GLU A 57 17.03 -12.85 -23.00
CA GLU A 57 16.73 -12.58 -24.40
C GLU A 57 15.77 -13.59 -25.03
N GLY A 58 15.19 -13.19 -26.17
CA GLY A 58 14.32 -14.03 -26.99
C GLY A 58 12.85 -13.58 -27.05
N PRO A 59 12.05 -14.25 -27.90
CA PRO A 59 10.65 -13.91 -28.11
C PRO A 59 9.84 -14.13 -26.82
N ALA A 60 8.70 -13.44 -26.72
CA ALA A 60 7.81 -13.60 -25.58
C ALA A 60 7.39 -15.07 -25.42
N PRO A 61 7.42 -15.63 -24.19
CA PRO A 61 7.11 -17.03 -23.97
C PRO A 61 5.64 -17.32 -24.24
N ARG A 62 5.35 -18.56 -24.63
CA ARG A 62 3.97 -19.04 -24.84
C ARG A 62 3.32 -19.39 -23.51
N PHE A 63 2.18 -18.79 -23.21
CA PHE A 63 1.40 -19.12 -22.03
C PHE A 63 0.29 -20.14 -22.34
N PRO A 64 0.29 -21.32 -21.70
CA PRO A 64 -0.74 -22.33 -21.93
C PRO A 64 -2.11 -21.80 -21.49
N MET A 65 -3.15 -22.19 -22.23
CA MET A 65 -4.55 -21.86 -21.91
C MET A 65 -4.87 -20.36 -21.83
N ILE A 66 -4.06 -19.48 -22.43
CA ILE A 66 -4.26 -18.02 -22.34
C ILE A 66 -5.63 -17.54 -22.87
N ARG A 67 -6.24 -18.31 -23.78
CA ARG A 67 -7.59 -18.07 -24.32
C ARG A 67 -8.72 -18.42 -23.34
N ARG A 68 -8.43 -19.17 -22.25
CA ARG A 68 -9.42 -19.52 -21.22
C ARG A 68 -9.86 -18.27 -20.46
N ALA A 69 -11.15 -18.20 -20.13
CA ALA A 69 -11.69 -17.15 -19.27
C ALA A 69 -10.91 -17.07 -17.94
N GLY A 70 -10.42 -15.87 -17.61
CA GLY A 70 -9.63 -15.62 -16.40
C GLY A 70 -8.11 -15.80 -16.55
N ALA A 71 -7.63 -16.55 -17.55
CA ALA A 71 -6.20 -16.80 -17.74
C ALA A 71 -5.38 -15.52 -17.95
N ARG A 72 -5.89 -14.58 -18.76
CA ARG A 72 -5.26 -13.25 -18.91
C ARG A 72 -5.14 -12.47 -17.61
N LEU A 73 -6.15 -12.56 -16.72
CA LEU A 73 -6.06 -11.92 -15.41
C LEU A 73 -4.97 -12.56 -14.55
N LEU A 74 -4.86 -13.90 -14.57
CA LEU A 74 -3.80 -14.61 -13.85
C LEU A 74 -2.41 -14.23 -14.38
N LEU A 75 -2.27 -14.06 -15.69
CA LEU A 75 -1.02 -13.58 -16.28
C LEU A 75 -0.70 -12.15 -15.84
N VAL A 76 -1.68 -11.24 -15.88
CA VAL A 76 -1.54 -9.86 -15.35
C VAL A 76 -1.11 -9.88 -13.88
N GLU A 77 -1.77 -10.66 -13.04
CA GLU A 77 -1.43 -10.78 -11.61
C GLU A 77 -0.03 -11.35 -11.38
N THR A 78 0.41 -12.26 -12.25
CA THR A 78 1.76 -12.86 -12.19
C THR A 78 2.81 -11.83 -12.58
N VAL A 79 2.64 -11.13 -13.71
CA VAL A 79 3.58 -10.10 -14.18
C VAL A 79 3.63 -8.92 -13.19
N ALA A 80 2.48 -8.41 -12.76
CA ALA A 80 2.39 -7.33 -11.77
C ALA A 80 2.95 -7.74 -10.41
N GLY A 81 2.78 -9.01 -10.02
CA GLY A 81 3.37 -9.56 -8.80
C GLY A 81 4.88 -9.60 -8.87
N LEU A 82 5.44 -10.11 -9.99
CA LEU A 82 6.88 -10.16 -10.23
C LEU A 82 7.50 -8.77 -10.30
N ALA A 83 6.94 -7.87 -11.11
CA ALA A 83 7.38 -6.48 -11.19
C ALA A 83 7.35 -5.77 -9.82
N GLY A 84 6.45 -6.20 -8.92
CA GLY A 84 6.36 -5.69 -7.56
C GLY A 84 7.42 -6.20 -6.59
N VAL A 85 8.13 -7.29 -6.89
CA VAL A 85 9.15 -7.89 -6.01
C VAL A 85 10.55 -7.84 -6.61
N THR A 86 10.68 -7.63 -7.91
CA THR A 86 11.97 -7.57 -8.60
C THR A 86 12.52 -6.15 -8.58
N TYR A 87 13.39 -5.86 -7.60
CA TYR A 87 14.11 -4.59 -7.49
C TYR A 87 15.23 -4.53 -8.53
N GLY A 88 15.32 -3.45 -9.30
CA GLY A 88 16.43 -3.19 -10.23
C GLY A 88 16.56 -4.12 -11.45
N LEU A 89 15.62 -5.05 -11.67
CA LEU A 89 15.61 -5.85 -12.89
C LEU A 89 15.17 -5.00 -14.09
N ASP A 90 15.80 -5.22 -15.23
CA ASP A 90 15.32 -4.66 -16.49
C ASP A 90 13.88 -5.15 -16.73
N ALA A 91 12.96 -4.20 -16.82
CA ALA A 91 11.56 -4.49 -17.09
C ALA A 91 11.29 -4.81 -18.57
N ALA A 92 12.29 -4.77 -19.47
CA ALA A 92 12.10 -5.05 -20.89
C ALA A 92 11.48 -6.43 -21.18
N PRO A 93 11.91 -7.55 -20.54
CA PRO A 93 11.26 -8.84 -20.74
C PRO A 93 9.78 -8.81 -20.32
N LEU A 94 9.45 -8.15 -19.21
CA LEU A 94 8.07 -8.00 -18.76
C LEU A 94 7.27 -7.09 -19.70
N ARG A 95 7.86 -6.00 -20.23
CA ARG A 95 7.25 -5.15 -21.26
C ARG A 95 6.91 -5.93 -22.52
N ARG A 96 7.81 -6.81 -22.98
CA ARG A 96 7.56 -7.68 -24.13
C ARG A 96 6.37 -8.60 -23.91
N ILE A 97 6.24 -9.20 -22.72
CA ILE A 97 5.06 -10.01 -22.37
C ILE A 97 3.78 -9.15 -22.36
N VAL A 98 3.84 -7.96 -21.76
CA VAL A 98 2.67 -7.06 -21.72
C VAL A 98 2.21 -6.68 -23.12
N ALA A 99 3.15 -6.34 -24.01
CA ALA A 99 2.89 -5.95 -25.40
C ALA A 99 2.34 -7.11 -26.23
N GLU A 100 3.01 -8.27 -26.24
CA GLU A 100 2.63 -9.46 -27.02
C GLU A 100 1.18 -9.90 -26.72
N TYR A 101 0.81 -9.88 -25.44
CA TYR A 101 -0.52 -10.33 -25.00
C TYR A 101 -1.54 -9.20 -24.83
N GLY A 102 -1.16 -7.95 -25.15
CA GLY A 102 -2.00 -6.75 -25.03
C GLY A 102 -2.63 -6.60 -23.65
N LEU A 103 -1.85 -6.88 -22.59
CA LEU A 103 -2.36 -7.01 -21.22
C LEU A 103 -2.87 -5.69 -20.66
N ASP A 104 -2.16 -4.60 -20.93
CA ASP A 104 -2.50 -3.23 -20.57
C ASP A 104 -3.79 -2.76 -21.25
N ALA A 105 -3.90 -2.89 -22.58
CA ALA A 105 -5.09 -2.54 -23.34
C ALA A 105 -6.30 -3.38 -22.93
N TRP A 106 -6.10 -4.67 -22.66
CA TRP A 106 -7.14 -5.54 -22.14
C TRP A 106 -7.60 -5.10 -20.74
N LEU A 107 -6.67 -4.72 -19.87
CA LEU A 107 -6.99 -4.28 -18.52
C LEU A 107 -7.67 -2.91 -18.52
N LEU A 108 -7.27 -1.97 -19.38
CA LEU A 108 -7.94 -0.68 -19.58
C LEU A 108 -9.40 -0.85 -20.04
N ARG A 109 -9.66 -1.74 -21.01
CA ARG A 109 -11.03 -2.09 -21.42
C ARG A 109 -11.85 -2.68 -20.28
N ARG A 110 -11.21 -3.44 -19.38
CA ARG A 110 -11.86 -3.98 -18.18
C ARG A 110 -12.12 -2.88 -17.14
N THR A 111 -11.19 -1.96 -16.94
CA THR A 111 -11.31 -0.79 -16.05
C THR A 111 -12.49 0.08 -16.45
N ALA A 112 -12.66 0.35 -17.75
CA ALA A 112 -13.77 1.12 -18.29
C ALA A 112 -15.15 0.51 -17.96
N ARG A 113 -15.26 -0.83 -18.01
CA ARG A 113 -16.50 -1.55 -17.69
C ARG A 113 -16.71 -1.81 -16.20
N SER A 114 -15.66 -1.66 -15.39
CA SER A 114 -15.72 -1.92 -13.94
C SER A 114 -16.18 -0.68 -13.18
N ARG A 115 -16.69 -0.88 -11.95
CA ARG A 115 -17.08 0.20 -11.03
C ARG A 115 -16.46 -0.01 -9.64
N GLY A 116 -16.36 1.07 -8.87
CA GLY A 116 -15.90 1.07 -7.48
C GLY A 116 -14.57 0.32 -7.29
N TYR A 117 -14.51 -0.55 -6.27
CA TYR A 117 -13.32 -1.32 -5.93
C TYR A 117 -12.82 -2.24 -7.04
N ARG A 118 -13.68 -2.76 -7.91
CA ARG A 118 -13.25 -3.57 -9.06
C ARG A 118 -12.44 -2.74 -10.05
N ARG A 119 -12.82 -1.47 -10.24
CA ARG A 119 -12.08 -0.51 -11.06
C ARG A 119 -10.74 -0.16 -10.40
N ALA A 120 -10.75 0.15 -9.10
CA ALA A 120 -9.53 0.43 -8.35
C ALA A 120 -8.53 -0.73 -8.42
N ARG A 121 -8.99 -1.99 -8.28
CA ARG A 121 -8.14 -3.18 -8.44
C ARG A 121 -7.54 -3.29 -9.84
N CYS A 122 -8.28 -2.97 -10.89
CA CYS A 122 -7.73 -2.98 -12.25
C CYS A 122 -6.64 -1.92 -12.42
N LEU A 123 -6.83 -0.72 -11.87
CA LEU A 123 -5.82 0.34 -11.89
C LEU A 123 -4.59 -0.01 -11.03
N LEU A 124 -4.78 -0.64 -9.88
CA LEU A 124 -3.68 -1.16 -9.05
C LEU A 124 -2.83 -2.21 -9.78
N LEU A 125 -3.48 -3.10 -10.54
CA LEU A 125 -2.74 -4.05 -11.37
C LEU A 125 -2.01 -3.33 -12.50
N LEU A 126 -2.64 -2.33 -13.12
CA LEU A 126 -2.03 -1.53 -14.18
C LEU A 126 -0.82 -0.72 -13.68
N SER A 127 -0.85 -0.17 -12.46
CA SER A 127 0.26 0.60 -11.88
C SER A 127 1.49 -0.24 -11.55
N ARG A 128 1.34 -1.56 -11.55
CA ARG A 128 2.40 -2.54 -11.31
C ARG A 128 2.88 -3.22 -12.59
N LEU A 129 2.16 -3.05 -13.70
CA LEU A 129 2.64 -3.50 -15.00
C LEU A 129 3.61 -2.46 -15.55
N PRO A 130 4.64 -2.88 -16.30
CA PRO A 130 5.52 -1.94 -16.99
C PRO A 130 4.78 -1.38 -18.22
N VAL A 131 3.95 -0.37 -17.99
CA VAL A 131 3.09 0.27 -18.98
C VAL A 131 3.73 1.55 -19.54
N GLY A 132 3.40 1.88 -20.79
CA GLY A 132 3.86 3.11 -21.43
C GLY A 132 2.92 4.31 -21.19
N ALA A 133 3.33 5.48 -21.71
CA ALA A 133 2.62 6.76 -21.56
C ALA A 133 1.13 6.68 -21.98
N ALA A 134 0.81 6.01 -23.10
CA ALA A 134 -0.57 5.90 -23.58
C ALA A 134 -1.54 5.27 -22.56
N ALA A 135 -1.06 4.29 -21.76
CA ALA A 135 -1.86 3.69 -20.72
C ALA A 135 -2.07 4.65 -19.53
N ALA A 136 -1.06 5.46 -19.21
CA ALA A 136 -1.16 6.50 -18.19
C ALA A 136 -2.11 7.63 -18.60
N ASP A 137 -2.09 8.05 -19.86
CA ASP A 137 -3.05 9.02 -20.41
C ASP A 137 -4.47 8.50 -20.31
N CYS A 138 -4.66 7.22 -20.66
CA CYS A 138 -5.95 6.56 -20.49
C CYS A 138 -6.38 6.51 -19.03
N ALA A 139 -5.45 6.27 -18.10
CA ALA A 139 -5.72 6.24 -16.68
C ALA A 139 -6.07 7.63 -16.13
N ALA A 140 -5.48 8.71 -16.65
CA ALA A 140 -5.65 10.08 -16.16
C ALA A 140 -7.12 10.53 -16.02
N ARG A 141 -8.01 10.04 -16.89
CA ARG A 141 -9.47 10.28 -16.79
C ARG A 141 -10.08 9.89 -15.43
N TYR A 142 -9.44 8.98 -14.71
CA TYR A 142 -9.90 8.48 -13.41
C TYR A 142 -9.42 9.34 -12.23
N ALA A 143 -8.57 10.34 -12.47
CA ALA A 143 -8.18 11.32 -11.45
C ALA A 143 -9.38 12.14 -10.92
N ALA A 144 -10.42 12.32 -11.74
CA ALA A 144 -11.67 12.99 -11.36
C ALA A 144 -12.73 12.05 -10.74
N SER A 145 -12.40 10.77 -10.50
CA SER A 145 -13.34 9.80 -9.92
C SER A 145 -13.83 10.25 -8.54
N ARG A 146 -15.11 10.02 -8.21
CA ARG A 146 -15.62 10.24 -6.85
C ARG A 146 -15.07 9.24 -5.83
N ASN A 147 -14.59 8.08 -6.29
CA ASN A 147 -14.01 7.06 -5.43
C ASN A 147 -12.51 7.33 -5.23
N ARG A 148 -12.10 7.57 -3.98
CA ARG A 148 -10.72 7.85 -3.57
C ARG A 148 -9.72 6.80 -4.04
N TYR A 149 -10.00 5.51 -3.83
CA TYR A 149 -9.12 4.43 -4.28
C TYR A 149 -8.92 4.43 -5.80
N VAL A 150 -9.96 4.75 -6.57
CA VAL A 150 -9.84 4.86 -8.03
C VAL A 150 -8.96 6.05 -8.41
N ARG A 151 -9.12 7.21 -7.75
CA ARG A 151 -8.26 8.38 -8.00
C ARG A 151 -6.81 8.10 -7.64
N PHE A 152 -6.57 7.53 -6.46
CA PHE A 152 -5.23 7.22 -6.00
C PHE A 152 -4.56 6.20 -6.92
N GLN A 153 -5.24 5.11 -7.29
CA GLN A 153 -4.65 4.14 -8.21
C GLN A 153 -4.45 4.70 -9.62
N SER A 154 -5.25 5.67 -10.04
CA SER A 154 -4.98 6.45 -11.26
C SER A 154 -3.71 7.28 -11.15
N LEU A 155 -3.44 7.90 -10.00
CA LEU A 155 -2.18 8.59 -9.72
C LEU A 155 -1.02 7.58 -9.81
N MET A 156 -1.12 6.45 -9.13
CA MET A 156 -0.06 5.42 -9.12
C MET A 156 0.29 4.90 -10.52
N VAL A 157 -0.69 4.71 -11.42
CA VAL A 157 -0.41 4.34 -12.82
C VAL A 157 0.44 5.41 -13.52
N ARG A 158 0.11 6.69 -13.33
CA ARG A 158 0.81 7.80 -13.97
C ARG A 158 2.22 7.97 -13.40
N LEU A 159 2.38 7.84 -12.08
CA LEU A 159 3.69 7.85 -11.42
C LEU A 159 4.60 6.73 -11.93
N ALA A 160 4.06 5.54 -12.15
CA ALA A 160 4.82 4.39 -12.63
C ALA A 160 5.24 4.52 -14.11
N ALA A 161 4.44 5.21 -14.93
CA ALA A 161 4.72 5.40 -16.35
C ALA A 161 5.70 6.55 -16.62
N ASP A 162 5.60 7.65 -15.86
CA ASP A 162 6.47 8.81 -16.00
C ASP A 162 6.83 9.42 -14.63
N PRO A 163 7.95 8.97 -14.05
CA PRO A 163 8.46 9.48 -12.78
C PRO A 163 8.76 10.99 -12.77
N SER A 164 9.04 11.60 -13.93
CA SER A 164 9.39 13.03 -14.01
C SER A 164 8.24 13.94 -13.60
N THR A 165 6.99 13.48 -13.77
CA THR A 165 5.80 14.24 -13.39
C THR A 165 5.39 14.02 -11.93
N ALA A 166 6.10 13.17 -11.18
CA ALA A 166 5.63 12.67 -9.89
C ALA A 166 5.34 13.76 -8.86
N LEU A 167 6.25 14.74 -8.72
CA LEU A 167 6.11 15.85 -7.78
C LEU A 167 4.85 16.66 -8.07
N ARG A 168 4.64 17.03 -9.34
CA ARG A 168 3.46 17.76 -9.77
C ARG A 168 2.18 16.98 -9.48
N LEU A 169 2.14 15.70 -9.85
CA LEU A 169 0.92 14.90 -9.69
C LEU A 169 0.56 14.61 -8.23
N MET A 170 1.57 14.42 -7.37
CA MET A 170 1.34 14.27 -5.93
C MET A 170 0.92 15.60 -5.28
N ALA A 171 1.43 16.73 -5.77
CA ALA A 171 1.03 18.05 -5.29
C ALA A 171 -0.40 18.43 -5.70
N GLU A 172 -0.80 18.10 -6.93
CA GLU A 172 -2.15 18.32 -7.48
C GLU A 172 -3.20 17.35 -6.94
N TYR A 173 -2.79 16.31 -6.19
CA TYR A 173 -3.73 15.34 -5.63
C TYR A 173 -4.63 16.05 -4.59
N PRO A 174 -5.97 15.95 -4.73
CA PRO A 174 -6.90 16.88 -4.06
C PRO A 174 -7.05 16.66 -2.56
N GLU A 175 -6.62 15.51 -2.04
CA GLU A 175 -6.85 15.10 -0.66
C GLU A 175 -5.52 14.85 0.05
N PRO A 176 -5.44 15.09 1.37
CA PRO A 176 -4.33 14.60 2.19
C PRO A 176 -4.11 13.10 1.97
N PHE A 177 -2.89 12.67 1.65
CA PHE A 177 -2.57 11.26 1.58
C PHE A 177 -2.78 10.58 2.94
N SER A 178 -3.43 9.42 2.92
CA SER A 178 -3.55 8.54 4.08
C SER A 178 -2.25 7.76 4.30
N ALA A 179 -2.06 7.22 5.51
CA ALA A 179 -0.91 6.37 5.82
C ALA A 179 -0.77 5.18 4.84
N CYS A 180 -1.88 4.58 4.40
CA CYS A 180 -1.87 3.50 3.41
C CYS A 180 -1.36 3.96 2.04
N GLU A 181 -1.83 5.13 1.56
CA GLU A 181 -1.41 5.72 0.28
C GLU A 181 0.07 6.10 0.31
N VAL A 182 0.54 6.71 1.41
CA VAL A 182 1.96 6.99 1.62
C VAL A 182 2.77 5.69 1.61
N GLY A 183 2.30 4.63 2.27
CA GLY A 183 2.95 3.32 2.26
C GLY A 183 3.07 2.72 0.85
N GLU A 184 2.07 2.90 -0.01
CA GLU A 184 2.14 2.48 -1.41
C GLU A 184 3.15 3.32 -2.22
N ILE A 185 3.19 4.64 -2.02
CA ILE A 185 4.19 5.52 -2.64
C ILE A 185 5.60 5.10 -2.20
N MET A 186 5.80 4.86 -0.90
CA MET A 186 7.07 4.37 -0.35
C MET A 186 7.50 3.03 -0.95
N ALA A 187 6.55 2.12 -1.20
CA ALA A 187 6.85 0.84 -1.85
C ALA A 187 7.37 1.02 -3.28
N VAL A 188 6.89 2.03 -4.02
CA VAL A 188 7.40 2.37 -5.36
C VAL A 188 8.76 3.06 -5.28
N LEU A 189 8.95 3.98 -4.33
CA LEU A 189 10.26 4.62 -4.07
C LEU A 189 11.35 3.59 -3.76
N ARG A 190 11.08 2.63 -2.87
CA ARG A 190 12.04 1.55 -2.54
C ARG A 190 12.45 0.71 -3.75
N ARG A 191 11.64 0.66 -4.80
CA ARG A 191 11.95 -0.05 -6.04
C ARG A 191 12.89 0.71 -6.97
N GLY A 192 13.28 1.94 -6.60
CA GLY A 192 14.07 2.82 -7.47
C GLY A 192 13.25 3.41 -8.63
N MET A 193 11.92 3.29 -8.59
CA MET A 193 11.03 3.73 -9.66
C MET A 193 10.71 5.23 -9.59
N LEU A 194 11.03 5.89 -8.46
CA LEU A 194 10.80 7.31 -8.25
C LEU A 194 12.10 7.94 -7.72
N PRO A 195 12.93 8.58 -8.57
CA PRO A 195 14.15 9.22 -8.14
C PRO A 195 13.83 10.60 -7.53
N ILE A 196 13.35 10.62 -6.28
CA ILE A 196 12.90 11.84 -5.61
C ILE A 196 13.76 12.12 -4.37
N ALA A 197 14.38 13.30 -4.32
CA ALA A 197 15.08 13.81 -3.14
C ALA A 197 14.11 14.32 -2.07
N TYR A 198 14.50 14.24 -0.79
CA TYR A 198 13.61 14.58 0.32
C TYR A 198 13.58 16.09 0.63
N GLU A 199 14.66 16.81 0.37
CA GLU A 199 14.80 18.23 0.71
C GLU A 199 13.77 19.09 -0.04
N PRO A 200 13.58 18.95 -1.38
CA PRO A 200 12.57 19.71 -2.10
C PRO A 200 11.14 19.38 -1.66
N LEU A 201 10.92 18.14 -1.20
CA LEU A 201 9.62 17.70 -0.70
C LEU A 201 9.28 18.35 0.64
N ILE A 202 10.23 18.37 1.58
CA ILE A 202 10.03 18.96 2.91
C ILE A 202 9.82 20.47 2.84
N GLY A 203 10.54 21.14 1.94
CA GLY A 203 10.39 22.58 1.69
C GLY A 203 9.22 22.98 0.79
N SER A 204 8.46 22.01 0.27
CA SER A 204 7.34 22.28 -0.64
C SER A 204 6.19 22.99 0.07
N PRO A 205 5.43 23.87 -0.61
CA PRO A 205 4.15 24.35 -0.08
C PRO A 205 3.07 23.26 -0.03
N SER A 206 3.24 22.16 -0.79
CA SER A 206 2.26 21.07 -0.82
C SER A 206 2.41 20.16 0.39
N ARG A 207 1.39 20.13 1.25
CA ARG A 207 1.31 19.22 2.40
C ARG A 207 1.57 17.76 2.02
N ASN A 208 1.02 17.30 0.90
CA ASN A 208 1.22 15.92 0.43
C ASN A 208 2.69 15.62 0.14
N LEU A 209 3.39 16.53 -0.53
CA LEU A 209 4.81 16.39 -0.78
C LEU A 209 5.61 16.40 0.53
N ARG A 210 5.29 17.28 1.48
CA ARG A 210 5.95 17.35 2.78
C ARG A 210 5.80 16.04 3.57
N ILE A 211 4.59 15.46 3.62
CA ILE A 211 4.33 14.16 4.25
C ILE A 211 5.18 13.05 3.60
N VAL A 212 5.24 13.01 2.26
CA VAL A 212 6.08 12.03 1.54
C VAL A 212 7.56 12.24 1.89
N GLY A 213 8.05 13.49 1.92
CA GLY A 213 9.43 13.82 2.30
C GLY A 213 9.78 13.38 3.72
N LEU A 214 8.90 13.65 4.69
CA LEU A 214 9.07 13.19 6.09
C LEU A 214 9.12 11.66 6.20
N ASN A 215 8.33 10.96 5.40
CA ASN A 215 8.32 9.50 5.37
C ASN A 215 9.57 8.93 4.70
N ILE A 216 10.11 9.57 3.66
CA ILE A 216 11.40 9.19 3.06
C ILE A 216 12.49 9.29 4.13
N VAL A 217 12.60 10.44 4.81
CA VAL A 217 13.59 10.63 5.89
C VAL A 217 13.48 9.55 6.96
N ARG A 218 12.25 9.26 7.42
CA ARG A 218 11.99 8.23 8.43
C ARG A 218 12.38 6.84 7.95
N GLN A 219 11.97 6.48 6.75
CA GLN A 219 12.11 5.14 6.18
C GLN A 219 13.57 4.81 5.84
N PHE A 220 14.36 5.80 5.41
CA PHE A 220 15.76 5.65 5.03
C PHE A 220 16.75 6.08 6.11
N GLY A 221 16.28 6.59 7.26
CA GLY A 221 17.14 6.94 8.38
C GLY A 221 18.05 8.15 8.12
N ILE A 222 17.58 9.16 7.39
CA ILE A 222 18.40 10.28 6.93
C ILE A 222 18.63 11.28 8.08
N GLU A 223 19.78 11.20 8.75
CA GLU A 223 20.08 11.98 9.95
C GLU A 223 20.29 13.47 9.65
N GLU A 224 20.81 13.78 8.47
CA GLU A 224 21.10 15.13 7.97
C GLU A 224 19.84 16.00 7.91
N ALA A 225 18.67 15.36 7.84
CA ALA A 225 17.38 16.02 7.87
C ALA A 225 17.01 16.62 9.24
N GLU A 226 17.75 16.35 10.33
CA GLU A 226 17.43 16.83 11.69
C GLU A 226 17.14 18.33 11.72
N ARG A 227 17.97 19.14 11.03
CA ARG A 227 17.79 20.60 10.97
C ARG A 227 16.49 21.03 10.29
N LEU A 228 16.00 20.26 9.31
CA LEU A 228 14.72 20.51 8.66
C LEU A 228 13.56 20.09 9.56
N LEU A 229 13.66 18.94 10.21
CA LEU A 229 12.64 18.43 11.13
C LEU A 229 12.40 19.38 12.31
N LEU A 230 13.48 19.89 12.91
CA LEU A 230 13.37 20.83 14.03
C LEU A 230 12.74 22.16 13.61
N ARG A 231 12.98 22.63 12.39
CA ARG A 231 12.33 23.83 11.84
C ARG A 231 10.82 23.64 11.73
N ILE A 232 10.36 22.46 11.29
CA ILE A 232 8.93 22.11 11.24
C ILE A 232 8.35 22.09 12.66
N VAL A 233 9.00 21.38 13.59
CA VAL A 233 8.53 21.29 14.98
C VAL A 233 8.44 22.67 15.63
N SER A 234 9.42 23.56 15.41
CA SER A 234 9.37 24.90 16.00
C SER A 234 8.35 25.81 15.34
N GLY A 235 8.28 25.83 14.01
CA GLY A 235 7.66 26.94 13.27
C GLY A 235 6.43 26.60 12.44
N ASP A 236 6.07 25.32 12.29
CA ASP A 236 4.92 24.95 11.47
C ASP A 236 3.59 25.11 12.22
N GLU A 237 2.56 25.48 11.47
CA GLU A 237 1.20 25.65 11.96
C GLU A 237 0.36 24.38 11.77
N ASP A 238 0.71 23.51 10.82
CA ASP A 238 -0.03 22.25 10.60
C ASP A 238 0.34 21.24 11.71
N PRO A 239 -0.60 20.91 12.62
CA PRO A 239 -0.33 20.00 13.73
C PRO A 239 0.04 18.59 13.27
N GLU A 240 -0.44 18.15 12.10
CA GLU A 240 -0.08 16.85 11.55
C GLU A 240 1.35 16.82 11.02
N LEU A 241 1.81 17.88 10.36
CA LEU A 241 3.21 17.97 9.93
C LEU A 241 4.17 18.05 11.11
N VAL A 242 3.81 18.80 12.16
CA VAL A 242 4.56 18.82 13.42
C VAL A 242 4.62 17.42 14.03
N ARG A 243 3.48 16.72 14.09
CA ARG A 243 3.41 15.35 14.61
C ARG A 243 4.31 14.42 13.80
N GLU A 244 4.17 14.38 12.47
CA GLU A 244 5.00 13.53 11.62
C GLU A 244 6.50 13.86 11.75
N ALA A 245 6.87 15.14 11.89
CA ALA A 245 8.26 15.52 12.15
C ALA A 245 8.76 14.99 13.50
N LEU A 246 7.93 15.01 14.55
CA LEU A 246 8.26 14.44 15.86
C LEU A 246 8.44 12.92 15.79
N TYR A 247 7.55 12.19 15.12
CA TYR A 247 7.70 10.75 14.90
C TYR A 247 8.97 10.43 14.10
N THR A 248 9.31 11.25 13.11
CA THR A 248 10.55 11.09 12.34
C THR A 248 11.78 11.36 13.20
N LEU A 249 11.81 12.40 14.03
CA LEU A 249 12.89 12.64 15.00
C LEU A 249 13.04 11.46 15.97
N CYS A 250 11.92 10.88 16.41
CA CYS A 250 11.92 9.70 17.28
C CYS A 250 12.58 8.51 16.58
N ALA A 251 12.17 8.19 15.35
CA ALA A 251 12.74 7.10 14.55
C ALA A 251 14.24 7.29 14.27
N LEU A 252 14.68 8.53 14.06
CA LEU A 252 16.10 8.88 13.91
C LEU A 252 16.88 8.89 15.24
N ARG A 253 16.24 8.53 16.36
CA ARG A 253 16.82 8.52 17.71
C ARG A 253 17.41 9.86 18.15
N ARG A 254 16.86 10.98 17.67
CA ARG A 254 17.34 12.32 18.04
C ARG A 254 16.87 12.73 19.45
N PRO A 255 17.67 13.49 20.21
CA PRO A 255 17.27 13.94 21.55
C PRO A 255 16.00 14.80 21.55
N LEU A 256 14.96 14.35 22.26
CA LEU A 256 13.66 15.04 22.37
C LEU A 256 13.66 16.16 23.44
N THR A 257 14.75 16.33 24.19
CA THR A 257 14.87 17.32 25.27
C THR A 257 15.13 18.74 24.78
N ARG A 258 15.30 18.95 23.46
CA ARG A 258 15.49 20.28 22.87
C ARG A 258 14.27 21.16 23.17
N ARG A 259 14.49 22.43 23.51
CA ARG A 259 13.43 23.37 23.95
C ARG A 259 12.25 23.44 22.97
N ALA A 260 12.53 23.50 21.66
CA ALA A 260 11.50 23.51 20.62
C ALA A 260 10.62 22.25 20.62
N VAL A 261 11.23 21.09 20.84
CA VAL A 261 10.52 19.80 20.90
C VAL A 261 9.71 19.71 22.19
N SER A 262 10.33 20.02 23.33
CA SER A 262 9.68 20.01 24.64
C SER A 262 8.41 20.90 24.68
N GLY A 263 8.50 22.13 24.16
CA GLY A 263 7.35 23.03 24.10
C GLY A 263 6.18 22.47 23.30
N ARG A 264 6.44 21.83 22.15
CA ARG A 264 5.40 21.17 21.35
C ARG A 264 4.83 19.93 22.01
N LEU A 265 5.67 19.13 22.68
CA LEU A 265 5.19 17.98 23.45
C LEU A 265 4.24 18.42 24.56
N SER A 266 4.56 19.49 25.30
CA SER A 266 3.69 20.02 26.36
C SER A 266 2.36 20.54 25.85
N ALA A 267 2.31 21.10 24.64
CA ALA A 267 1.08 21.56 24.00
C ALA A 267 0.27 20.44 23.30
N MET A 268 0.82 19.23 23.22
CA MET A 268 0.21 18.12 22.49
C MET A 268 -0.99 17.53 23.25
N PRO A 269 -2.11 17.19 22.56
CA PRO A 269 -3.25 16.55 23.19
C PRO A 269 -2.85 15.23 23.91
N PRO A 270 -3.43 14.90 25.08
CA PRO A 270 -3.03 13.74 25.87
C PRO A 270 -3.09 12.40 25.11
N ALA A 271 -4.06 12.23 24.22
CA ALA A 271 -4.19 11.02 23.41
C ALA A 271 -3.04 10.87 22.40
N GLU A 272 -2.69 11.96 21.70
CA GLU A 272 -1.56 11.98 20.75
C GLU A 272 -0.24 11.78 21.48
N ARG A 273 -0.08 12.45 22.63
CA ARG A 273 1.09 12.33 23.49
C ARG A 273 1.28 10.89 23.97
N LYS A 274 0.21 10.23 24.41
CA LYS A 274 0.23 8.81 24.79
C LYS A 274 0.63 7.90 23.62
N ALA A 275 0.17 8.17 22.40
CA ALA A 275 0.55 7.42 21.20
C ALA A 275 2.03 7.62 20.85
N LEU A 276 2.53 8.85 20.96
CA LEU A 276 3.95 9.15 20.75
C LEU A 276 4.82 8.46 21.79
N LEU A 277 4.43 8.43 23.08
CA LEU A 277 5.18 7.72 24.12
C LEU A 277 5.31 6.21 23.84
N ARG A 278 4.25 5.56 23.33
CA ARG A 278 4.33 4.16 22.88
C ARG A 278 5.35 3.99 21.77
N TYR A 279 5.36 4.92 20.81
CA TYR A 279 6.30 4.91 19.70
C TYR A 279 7.74 5.12 20.17
N VAL A 280 7.98 6.09 21.06
CA VAL A 280 9.29 6.37 21.67
C VAL A 280 9.84 5.14 22.41
N VAL A 281 8.99 4.41 23.14
CA VAL A 281 9.41 3.15 23.77
C VAL A 281 9.77 2.09 22.73
N ALA A 282 8.95 1.94 21.68
CA ALA A 282 9.22 0.99 20.59
C ALA A 282 10.53 1.29 19.85
N GLU A 283 10.88 2.56 19.68
CA GLU A 283 12.15 3.01 19.11
C GLU A 283 13.36 2.82 20.05
N GLY A 284 13.11 2.42 21.30
CA GLY A 284 14.13 1.96 22.24
C GLY A 284 14.63 3.00 23.25
N TYR A 285 14.02 4.17 23.33
CA TYR A 285 14.47 5.25 24.22
C TYR A 285 14.50 4.81 25.69
N SER A 286 15.54 5.23 26.40
CA SER A 286 15.65 4.99 27.84
C SER A 286 14.77 5.98 28.64
N PRO A 287 14.25 5.58 29.81
CA PRO A 287 13.44 6.47 30.65
C PRO A 287 14.19 7.71 31.13
N GLY A 288 15.49 7.59 31.40
CA GLY A 288 16.29 8.64 32.05
C GLY A 288 16.22 10.01 31.35
N PRO A 289 16.64 10.14 30.08
CA PRO A 289 16.62 11.40 29.34
C PRO A 289 15.21 11.98 29.17
N LEU A 290 14.18 11.13 29.19
CA LEU A 290 12.79 11.53 28.96
C LEU A 290 12.04 11.86 30.25
N ARG A 291 12.55 11.50 31.43
CA ARG A 291 11.90 11.80 32.73
C ARG A 291 11.55 13.27 32.91
N ARG A 292 12.37 14.18 32.37
CA ARG A 292 12.15 15.64 32.43
C ARG A 292 11.02 16.10 31.51
N LEU A 293 10.65 15.30 30.52
CA LEU A 293 9.56 15.60 29.59
C LEU A 293 8.24 15.03 30.09
N LEU A 294 8.25 14.01 30.97
CA LEU A 294 7.06 13.28 31.42
C LEU A 294 6.43 13.91 32.67
N ASP A 295 5.11 14.09 32.62
CA ASP A 295 4.31 14.51 33.77
C ASP A 295 4.18 13.36 34.80
N GLU A 296 3.76 13.67 36.02
CA GLU A 296 3.63 12.68 37.10
C GLU A 296 2.74 11.49 36.74
N ARG A 297 1.68 11.72 35.96
CA ARG A 297 0.78 10.66 35.47
C ARG A 297 1.38 9.81 34.35
N GLU A 298 2.33 10.36 33.59
CA GLU A 298 2.91 9.72 32.42
C GLU A 298 4.12 8.86 32.76
N ARG A 299 4.87 9.23 33.80
CA ARG A 299 6.03 8.46 34.28
C ARG A 299 5.71 6.99 34.57
N PRO A 300 4.73 6.64 35.42
CA PRO A 300 4.43 5.23 35.71
C PRO A 300 3.94 4.50 34.46
N TYR A 301 3.20 5.18 33.59
CA TYR A 301 2.76 4.62 32.31
C TYR A 301 3.92 4.30 31.37
N TYR A 302 4.87 5.23 31.22
CA TYR A 302 6.06 5.06 30.38
C TYR A 302 6.98 3.96 30.91
N GLU A 303 7.22 3.91 32.22
CA GLU A 303 8.05 2.87 32.84
C GLU A 303 7.43 1.48 32.65
N SER A 304 6.11 1.35 32.79
CA SER A 304 5.36 0.12 32.48
C SER A 304 5.51 -0.29 31.00
N LEU A 305 5.43 0.66 30.07
CA LEU A 305 5.63 0.37 28.64
C LEU A 305 7.05 -0.15 28.37
N VAL A 306 8.08 0.51 28.93
CA VAL A 306 9.48 0.10 28.76
C VAL A 306 9.69 -1.32 29.28
N GLN A 307 9.14 -1.66 30.45
CA GLN A 307 9.20 -3.02 30.99
C GLN A 307 8.51 -4.05 30.07
N THR A 308 7.41 -3.67 29.41
CA THR A 308 6.68 -4.56 28.50
C THR A 308 7.47 -4.83 27.22
N TYR A 309 8.04 -3.78 26.61
CA TYR A 309 8.80 -3.91 25.35
C TYR A 309 10.19 -4.52 25.54
N LYS A 310 10.82 -4.30 26.70
CA LYS A 310 12.17 -4.79 27.02
C LYS A 310 12.16 -6.07 27.87
N ARG A 311 11.06 -6.84 27.90
CA ARG A 311 11.08 -8.17 28.53
C ARG A 311 12.18 -8.98 27.85
N SER A 312 13.19 -9.35 28.65
CA SER A 312 14.22 -10.28 28.27
C SER A 312 13.57 -11.56 27.76
N LEU A 313 13.96 -12.02 26.58
CA LEU A 313 13.77 -13.41 26.16
C LEU A 313 14.69 -14.26 27.05
N ALA A 314 14.30 -14.45 28.31
CA ALA A 314 14.92 -15.41 29.21
C ALA A 314 14.26 -16.78 29.01
#